data_AF-A0A1I4TMQ4-F1
#
_entry.id   AF-A0A1I4TMQ4-F1
#
_cell.length_a   1.000
_cell.length_b   1.000
_cell.length_c   1.000
_cell.angle_alpha   90.00
_cell.angle_beta   90.00
_cell.angle_gamma   90.00
#
_symmetry.space_group_name_H-M   'P 1'
#
loop_
_entity.id
_entity.type
_entity.pdbx_description
1 polymer ?
#
loop_
_entity_poly.entity_id
_entity_poly.type
_entity_poly.pdbx_seq_one_letter_code
_entity_poly.pdbx_strand_id
1 'polypeptide(L)'
;MDGKSSCVQFMVRIRGLLLYYRSFFLVPGILLILCACWVYRSNATKHIGILPAILSLKVIAFGMTAYVAHQRKERYYFFNLGLGPYLLTGTAFVIDFLLLFTALTLTSFYS
;
A
#
# COMPACT_ATOMS: atom_id res chain seq x y z
N MET A 1 12.16 27.22 23.40
CA MET A 1 11.37 27.59 22.20
C MET A 1 11.26 26.38 21.27
N ASP A 2 10.75 25.23 21.76
CA ASP A 2 11.09 23.92 21.18
C ASP A 2 9.92 23.18 20.49
N GLY A 3 8.72 23.76 20.48
CA GLY A 3 7.52 23.11 19.92
C GLY A 3 7.37 23.20 18.39
N LYS A 4 7.92 24.25 17.75
CA LYS A 4 7.74 24.47 16.29
C LYS A 4 8.59 23.54 15.42
N SER A 5 9.71 23.02 15.93
CA SER A 5 10.62 22.14 15.17
C SER A 5 10.08 20.70 15.03
N SER A 6 9.41 20.19 16.07
CA SER A 6 8.93 18.81 16.11
C SER A 6 7.80 18.54 15.10
N CYS A 7 6.80 19.44 15.03
CA CYS A 7 5.68 19.29 14.11
C CYS A 7 6.13 19.34 12.63
N VAL A 8 7.10 20.21 12.31
CA VAL A 8 7.63 20.34 10.94
C VAL A 8 8.40 19.08 10.55
N GLN A 9 9.27 18.56 11.44
CA GLN A 9 9.96 17.30 11.18
C GLN A 9 9.00 16.11 11.02
N PHE A 10 7.93 16.08 11.82
CA PHE A 10 6.90 15.06 11.72
C PHE A 10 6.15 15.13 10.37
N MET A 11 5.75 16.33 9.93
CA MET A 11 5.14 16.54 8.61
C MET A 11 6.06 16.11 7.46
N VAL A 12 7.36 16.41 7.56
CA VAL A 12 8.36 15.99 6.56
C VAL A 12 8.45 14.47 6.49
N ARG A 13 8.44 13.77 7.63
CA ARG A 13 8.44 12.30 7.69
C ARG A 13 7.17 11.69 7.08
N ILE A 14 5.99 12.22 7.41
CA ILE A 14 4.72 11.77 6.79
C ILE A 14 4.77 11.98 5.28
N ARG A 15 5.22 13.15 4.83
CA ARG A 15 5.36 13.44 3.40
C ARG A 15 6.31 12.44 2.73
N GLY A 16 7.42 12.10 3.37
CA GLY A 16 8.35 11.07 2.89
C GLY A 16 7.69 9.69 2.77
N LEU A 17 6.91 9.27 3.76
CA LEU A 17 6.17 8.01 3.74
C LEU A 17 5.15 7.96 2.59
N LEU A 18 4.38 9.03 2.40
CA LEU A 18 3.41 9.14 1.30
C LEU A 18 4.10 9.17 -0.06
N LEU A 19 5.24 9.84 -0.17
CA LEU A 19 6.03 9.87 -1.40
C LEU A 19 6.57 8.49 -1.76
N TYR A 20 7.06 7.74 -0.76
CA TYR A 20 7.51 6.36 -0.94
C TYR A 20 6.38 5.44 -1.40
N TYR A 21 5.20 5.52 -0.77
CA TYR A 21 4.02 4.77 -1.21
C TYR A 21 3.63 5.12 -2.65
N ARG A 22 3.59 6.42 -2.98
CA ARG A 22 3.28 6.91 -4.33
C ARG A 22 4.24 6.38 -5.38
N SER A 23 5.55 6.39 -5.11
CA SER A 23 6.56 6.04 -6.12
C SER A 23 6.61 4.55 -6.42
N PHE A 24 6.39 3.68 -5.42
CA PHE A 24 6.62 2.23 -5.59
C PHE A 24 5.36 1.38 -5.52
N PHE A 25 4.37 1.75 -4.70
CA PHE A 25 3.25 0.87 -4.36
C PHE A 25 1.92 1.32 -4.98
N LEU A 26 1.76 2.61 -5.28
CA LEU A 26 0.49 3.16 -5.76
C LEU A 26 0.02 2.53 -7.08
N VAL A 27 0.87 2.51 -8.09
CA VAL A 27 0.52 1.98 -9.43
C VAL A 27 0.18 0.48 -9.37
N PRO A 28 1.06 -0.41 -8.86
CA PRO A 28 0.74 -1.83 -8.76
C PRO A 28 -0.41 -2.10 -7.78
N GLY A 29 -0.51 -1.30 -6.71
CA GLY A 29 -1.59 -1.38 -5.73
C GLY A 29 -2.97 -1.12 -6.35
N ILE A 30 -3.12 -0.05 -7.13
CA ILE A 30 -4.37 0.30 -7.83
C ILE A 30 -4.73 -0.75 -8.88
N LEU A 31 -3.76 -1.19 -9.70
CA LEU A 31 -4.01 -2.21 -10.73
C LEU A 31 -4.58 -3.50 -10.12
N LEU A 32 -4.02 -3.94 -9.00
CA LEU A 32 -4.51 -5.13 -8.30
C LEU A 32 -5.84 -4.92 -7.63
N ILE A 33 -6.11 -3.73 -7.11
CA ILE A 33 -7.42 -3.39 -6.53
C ILE A 33 -8.50 -3.43 -7.62
N LEU A 34 -8.24 -2.86 -8.80
CA LEU A 34 -9.17 -2.92 -9.93
C LEU A 34 -9.43 -4.36 -10.39
N CYS A 35 -8.37 -5.16 -10.53
CA CYS A 35 -8.49 -6.59 -10.83
C CYS A 35 -9.28 -7.33 -9.75
N ALA A 36 -9.00 -7.08 -8.47
CA ALA A 36 -9.71 -7.68 -7.35
C ALA A 36 -11.19 -7.33 -7.35
N CYS A 37 -11.55 -6.05 -7.54
CA CYS A 37 -12.93 -5.60 -7.67
C CYS A 37 -13.65 -6.25 -8.85
N TRP A 38 -12.97 -6.39 -10.00
CA TRP A 38 -13.56 -7.04 -11.18
C TRP A 38 -13.80 -8.53 -10.95
N VAL A 39 -12.82 -9.25 -10.42
CA VAL A 39 -12.92 -10.69 -10.09
C VAL A 39 -13.99 -10.92 -9.02
N TYR A 40 -14.04 -10.06 -8.00
CA TYR A 40 -15.05 -10.10 -6.95
C TYR A 40 -16.44 -9.90 -7.54
N ARG A 41 -16.69 -8.82 -8.30
CA ARG A 41 -18.00 -8.56 -8.90
C ARG A 41 -18.45 -9.66 -9.86
N SER A 42 -17.55 -10.24 -10.64
CA SER A 42 -17.90 -11.28 -11.61
C SER A 42 -18.24 -12.63 -10.97
N ASN A 43 -17.76 -12.90 -9.75
CA ASN A 43 -17.81 -14.24 -9.18
C ASN A 43 -18.30 -14.31 -7.71
N ALA A 44 -18.61 -13.17 -7.07
CA ALA A 44 -19.07 -13.10 -5.68
C ALA A 44 -20.34 -13.91 -5.41
N THR A 45 -21.19 -14.11 -6.41
CA THR A 45 -22.41 -14.94 -6.30
C THR A 45 -22.16 -16.44 -6.43
N LYS A 46 -20.95 -16.88 -6.84
CA LYS A 46 -20.69 -18.28 -7.24
C LYS A 46 -19.67 -19.01 -6.38
N HIS A 47 -18.69 -18.32 -5.77
CA HIS A 47 -17.63 -19.00 -5.02
C HIS A 47 -17.18 -18.28 -3.75
N ILE A 48 -17.34 -18.94 -2.60
CA ILE A 48 -16.89 -18.45 -1.27
C ILE A 48 -15.34 -18.34 -1.20
N GLY A 49 -14.60 -19.03 -2.07
CA GLY A 49 -13.14 -19.08 -2.08
C GLY A 49 -12.40 -17.92 -2.77
N ILE A 50 -13.11 -16.91 -3.30
CA ILE A 50 -12.47 -15.83 -4.08
C ILE A 50 -11.71 -14.85 -3.20
N LEU A 51 -12.22 -14.56 -2.00
CA LEU A 51 -11.59 -13.63 -1.07
C LEU A 51 -10.16 -14.05 -0.67
N PRO A 52 -9.89 -15.31 -0.24
CA PRO A 52 -8.52 -15.74 0.07
C PRO A 52 -7.61 -15.76 -1.18
N ALA A 53 -8.14 -16.00 -2.37
CA ALA A 53 -7.36 -15.92 -3.62
C ALA A 53 -6.93 -14.46 -3.93
N ILE A 54 -7.83 -13.50 -3.76
CA ILE A 54 -7.51 -12.06 -3.91
C ILE A 54 -6.48 -11.62 -2.88
N LEU A 55 -6.64 -12.03 -1.61
CA LEU A 55 -5.72 -11.68 -0.54
C LEU A 55 -4.32 -12.27 -0.76
N SER A 56 -4.23 -13.54 -1.16
CA SER A 56 -2.94 -14.18 -1.45
C SER A 56 -2.24 -13.52 -2.65
N LEU A 57 -2.96 -13.21 -3.73
CA LEU A 57 -2.40 -12.46 -4.86
C LEU A 57 -1.89 -11.08 -4.44
N LYS A 58 -2.62 -10.38 -3.56
CA LYS A 58 -2.22 -9.08 -3.03
C LYS A 58 -0.92 -9.17 -2.21
N VAL A 59 -0.80 -10.18 -1.33
CA VAL A 59 0.41 -10.40 -0.52
C VAL A 59 1.61 -10.69 -1.42
N ILE A 60 1.46 -11.58 -2.40
CA ILE A 60 2.54 -11.93 -3.34
C ILE A 60 2.99 -10.69 -4.10
N ALA A 61 2.04 -9.93 -4.64
CA ALA A 61 2.37 -8.74 -5.38
C ALA A 61 3.06 -7.69 -4.51
N PHE A 62 2.54 -7.44 -3.30
CA PHE A 62 3.16 -6.53 -2.34
C PHE A 62 4.60 -6.95 -2.01
N GLY A 63 4.84 -8.26 -1.81
CA GLY A 63 6.18 -8.81 -1.59
C GLY A 63 7.12 -8.53 -2.77
N MET A 64 6.64 -8.74 -4.00
CA MET A 64 7.40 -8.43 -5.22
C MET A 64 7.69 -6.93 -5.36
N THR A 65 6.73 -6.05 -5.10
CA THR A 65 6.97 -4.59 -5.10
C THR A 65 7.94 -4.18 -4.02
N ALA A 66 7.83 -4.75 -2.81
CA ALA A 66 8.73 -4.47 -1.70
C ALA A 66 10.16 -4.92 -2.02
N TYR A 67 10.32 -6.06 -2.69
CA TYR A 67 11.61 -6.55 -3.18
C TYR A 67 12.20 -5.60 -4.25
N VAL A 68 11.41 -5.22 -5.26
CA VAL A 68 11.87 -4.27 -6.30
C VAL A 68 12.21 -2.91 -5.69
N ALA A 69 11.38 -2.40 -4.78
CA ALA A 69 11.66 -1.18 -4.05
C ALA A 69 12.95 -1.29 -3.21
N HIS A 70 13.29 -2.50 -2.72
CA HIS A 70 14.54 -2.75 -1.99
C HIS A 70 15.77 -2.61 -2.86
N GLN A 71 15.68 -2.94 -4.14
CA GLN A 71 16.81 -2.80 -5.07
C GLN A 71 17.00 -1.38 -5.60
N ARG A 72 16.03 -0.48 -5.41
CA ARG A 72 16.10 0.89 -5.92
C ARG A 72 16.96 1.78 -5.00
N LYS A 73 17.93 2.48 -5.60
CA LYS A 73 18.79 3.47 -4.91
C LYS A 73 18.01 4.64 -4.30
N GLU A 74 16.78 4.89 -4.76
CA GLU A 74 15.88 5.89 -4.20
C GLU A 74 15.56 5.67 -2.71
N ARG A 75 15.77 4.46 -2.16
CA ARG A 75 15.66 4.22 -0.71
C ARG A 75 16.63 5.04 0.14
N TYR A 76 17.82 5.38 -0.38
CA TYR A 76 18.79 6.19 0.37
C TYR A 76 18.26 7.59 0.69
N TYR A 77 17.41 8.15 -0.17
CA TYR A 77 16.74 9.43 0.08
C TYR A 77 15.86 9.38 1.34
N PHE A 78 15.10 8.30 1.52
CA PHE A 78 14.21 8.13 2.67
C PHE A 78 14.98 7.78 3.95
N PHE A 79 16.10 7.07 3.82
CA PHE A 79 16.98 6.78 4.95
C PHE A 79 17.61 8.06 5.52
N ASN A 80 18.02 9.00 4.66
CA ASN A 80 18.52 10.32 5.07
C ASN A 80 17.46 11.18 5.79
N LEU A 81 16.17 10.90 5.58
CA LEU A 81 15.05 11.53 6.30
C LEU A 81 14.78 10.88 7.68
N GLY A 82 15.57 9.87 8.07
CA GLY A 82 15.38 9.11 9.31
C GLY A 82 14.24 8.09 9.24
N LEU A 83 13.80 7.71 8.03
CA LEU A 83 12.75 6.70 7.84
C LEU A 83 13.41 5.33 7.63
N GLY A 84 13.25 4.46 8.63
CA GLY A 84 13.76 3.09 8.55
C GLY A 84 13.01 2.21 7.52
N PRO A 85 13.63 1.14 7.01
CA PRO A 85 13.04 0.25 6.00
C PRO A 85 11.77 -0.44 6.50
N TYR A 86 11.71 -0.80 7.78
CA TYR A 86 10.52 -1.37 8.41
C TYR A 86 9.36 -0.38 8.49
N LEU A 87 9.65 0.90 8.77
CA LEU A 87 8.63 1.95 8.84
C LEU A 87 8.04 2.22 7.45
N LEU A 88 8.89 2.31 6.42
CA LEU A 88 8.49 2.51 5.02
C LEU A 88 7.63 1.34 4.51
N THR A 89 8.09 0.11 4.73
CA THR A 89 7.39 -1.08 4.24
C THR A 89 6.11 -1.34 5.04
N GLY A 90 6.13 -1.14 6.36
CA GLY A 90 4.97 -1.32 7.22
C GLY A 90 3.86 -0.31 6.94
N THR A 91 4.21 0.97 6.76
CA THR A 91 3.22 2.00 6.40
C THR A 91 2.64 1.76 5.02
N ALA A 92 3.46 1.37 4.03
CA ALA A 92 2.97 0.98 2.72
C ALA A 92 2.02 -0.23 2.79
N PHE A 93 2.33 -1.24 3.61
CA PHE A 93 1.47 -2.40 3.83
C PHE A 93 0.10 -1.99 4.38
N VAL A 94 0.07 -1.17 5.44
CA VAL A 94 -1.18 -0.71 6.06
C VAL A 94 -2.03 0.07 5.06
N ILE A 95 -1.45 1.00 4.31
CA ILE A 95 -2.17 1.80 3.30
C ILE A 95 -2.74 0.90 2.20
N ASP A 96 -1.93 -0.02 1.68
CA ASP A 96 -2.31 -0.83 0.52
C ASP A 96 -3.43 -1.84 0.84
N PHE A 97 -3.40 -2.43 2.04
CA PHE A 97 -4.46 -3.32 2.52
C PHE A 97 -5.72 -2.55 2.89
N LEU A 98 -5.59 -1.38 3.51
CA LEU A 98 -6.73 -0.54 3.85
C LEU A 98 -7.49 -0.13 2.58
N LEU A 99 -6.77 0.27 1.52
CA LEU A 99 -7.36 0.57 0.22
C LEU A 99 -8.06 -0.65 -0.41
N LEU A 100 -7.47 -1.84 -0.32
CA LEU A 100 -8.11 -3.07 -0.80
C LEU A 100 -9.42 -3.37 -0.06
N PHE A 101 -9.41 -3.31 1.28
CA PHE A 101 -10.62 -3.54 2.07
C PHE A 101 -11.69 -2.49 1.76
N THR A 102 -11.34 -1.20 1.70
CA THR A 102 -12.29 -0.15 1.34
C THR A 102 -12.90 -0.40 -0.05
N ALA A 103 -12.08 -0.78 -1.03
CA ALA A 103 -12.55 -1.04 -2.39
C ALA A 103 -13.47 -2.28 -2.47
N LEU A 104 -13.13 -3.36 -1.76
CA LEU A 104 -13.97 -4.56 -1.70
C LEU A 104 -15.30 -4.28 -1.01
N THR A 105 -15.28 -3.59 0.13
CA THR A 105 -16.50 -3.18 0.85
C THR A 105 -17.39 -2.32 -0.02
N LEU A 106 -16.82 -1.30 -0.69
CA LEU A 106 -17.54 -0.45 -1.63
C LEU A 106 -18.15 -1.29 -2.76
N THR A 107 -17.36 -2.19 -3.38
CA THR A 107 -17.83 -3.06 -4.46
C THR A 107 -18.96 -3.97 -3.99
N SER A 108 -18.92 -4.46 -2.75
CA SER A 108 -19.99 -5.28 -2.16
C SER A 108 -21.27 -4.49 -1.87
N PHE A 109 -21.18 -3.19 -1.57
CA PHE A 109 -22.37 -2.35 -1.38
C PHE A 109 -23.09 -2.02 -2.69
N TYR A 110 -22.37 -1.97 -3.81
CA TYR A 110 -22.90 -1.59 -5.13
C TYR A 110 -23.11 -2.78 -6.08
N SER A 111 -22.87 -4.02 -5.64
CA SER A 111 -23.08 -5.24 -6.41
C SER A 111 -24.35 -5.96 -5.96
#